data_AF-A0AB39K2C2-F1
#
_entry.id   AF-A0AB39K2C2-F1
#
_cell.length_a   1.000
_cell.length_b   1.000
_cell.length_c   1.000
_cell.angle_alpha   90.00
_cell.angle_beta   90.00
_cell.angle_gamma   90.00
#
_symmetry.space_group_name_H-M   'P 1'
#
loop_
_entity.id
_entity.type
_entity.pdbx_description
1 polymer ?
#
loop_
_entity_poly.entity_id
_entity_poly.type
_entity_poly.pdbx_seq_one_letter_code
_entity_poly.pdbx_strand_id
1 'polypeptide(L)'
;MRDSKRLAEVRKLPCMRCGAPAPSQAAHSNSGKHGKGKGIKASDEFTVPLCYKCHFLFDTYQLGTRQESEALFDQWLEKTERMLNLKDDEVF
;
A
#
# COMPACT_ATOMS: atom_id res chain seq x y z
N MET A 1 -11.09 6.78 5.89
CA MET A 1 -12.16 5.81 6.18
C MET A 1 -11.56 4.44 6.44
N ARG A 2 -12.22 3.57 7.21
CA ARG A 2 -11.80 2.17 7.39
C ARG A 2 -12.60 1.26 6.47
N ASP A 3 -11.94 0.30 5.83
CA ASP A 3 -12.53 -0.61 4.85
C ASP A 3 -11.82 -1.96 4.91
N SER A 4 -12.41 -2.90 5.66
CA SER A 4 -11.86 -4.24 5.83
C SER A 4 -11.85 -5.06 4.53
N LYS A 5 -12.79 -4.81 3.61
CA LYS A 5 -12.88 -5.51 2.32
C LYS A 5 -11.69 -5.11 1.44
N ARG A 6 -11.44 -3.81 1.28
CA ARG A 6 -10.27 -3.30 0.56
C ARG A 6 -8.97 -3.86 1.14
N LEU A 7 -8.80 -3.82 2.46
CA LEU A 7 -7.59 -4.36 3.09
C LEU A 7 -7.42 -5.87 2.84
N ALA A 8 -8.50 -6.64 2.72
CA ALA A 8 -8.42 -8.04 2.38
C ALA A 8 -7.97 -8.24 0.92
N GLU A 9 -8.48 -7.44 -0.01
CA GLU A 9 -8.08 -7.52 -1.43
C GLU A 9 -6.62 -7.11 -1.66
N VAL A 10 -6.15 -6.05 -0.99
CA VAL A 10 -4.74 -5.63 -1.04
C VAL A 10 -3.82 -6.77 -0.58
N ARG A 11 -4.15 -7.49 0.51
CA ARG A 11 -3.30 -8.59 1.02
C ARG A 11 -3.17 -9.77 0.04
N LYS A 12 -4.10 -9.91 -0.91
CA LYS A 12 -4.05 -10.95 -1.96
C LYS A 12 -3.15 -10.57 -3.15
N LEU A 13 -2.64 -9.34 -3.21
CA LEU A 13 -1.76 -8.89 -4.29
C LEU A 13 -0.28 -9.19 -3.97
N PRO A 14 0.58 -9.40 -4.98
CA PRO A 14 2.03 -9.47 -4.79
C PRO A 14 2.60 -8.16 -4.26
N CYS A 15 3.78 -8.23 -3.66
CA CYS A 15 4.48 -7.07 -3.11
C CYS A 15 4.82 -6.07 -4.23
N MET A 16 4.35 -4.82 -4.12
CA MET A 16 4.58 -3.77 -5.12
C MET A 16 6.05 -3.43 -5.35
N ARG A 17 6.90 -3.60 -4.33
CA ARG A 17 8.31 -3.23 -4.42
C ARG A 17 9.17 -4.32 -5.02
N CYS A 18 9.01 -5.57 -4.58
CA CYS A 18 9.93 -6.66 -4.93
C CYS A 18 9.27 -7.82 -5.68
N GLY A 19 7.97 -7.77 -5.94
CA GLY A 19 7.25 -8.82 -6.66
C GLY A 19 7.07 -10.14 -5.89
N ALA A 20 7.44 -10.20 -4.61
CA ALA A 20 7.18 -11.38 -3.79
C ALA A 20 5.69 -11.78 -3.85
N PRO A 21 5.37 -13.08 -3.99
CA PRO A 21 4.00 -13.52 -4.11
C PRO A 21 3.20 -13.20 -2.84
N ALA A 22 1.88 -13.17 -2.98
CA ALA A 22 0.97 -13.08 -1.84
C ALA A 22 1.20 -14.26 -0.86
N PRO A 23 0.91 -14.10 0.45
CA PRO A 23 0.23 -12.94 1.05
C PRO A 23 1.15 -11.74 1.30
N SER A 24 0.65 -10.56 0.93
CA SER A 24 1.23 -9.26 1.32
C SER A 24 0.56 -8.71 2.58
N GLN A 25 1.18 -7.71 3.20
CA GLN A 25 0.55 -6.85 4.19
C GLN A 25 -0.05 -5.61 3.49
N ALA A 26 -1.17 -5.10 4.00
CA ALA A 26 -1.73 -3.83 3.56
C ALA A 26 -0.99 -2.70 4.29
N ALA A 27 -0.01 -2.10 3.62
CA ALA A 27 0.83 -1.03 4.15
C ALA A 27 0.14 0.32 3.96
N HIS A 28 -0.14 1.03 5.05
CA HIS A 28 -0.76 2.36 5.03
C HIS A 28 0.25 3.44 4.63
N SER A 29 -0.22 4.50 3.97
CA SER A 29 0.60 5.69 3.72
C SER A 29 1.24 6.24 5.00
N ASN A 30 2.48 6.71 4.84
CA ASN A 30 3.23 7.41 5.87
C ASN A 30 2.99 8.94 5.88
N SER A 31 2.18 9.47 4.96
CA SER A 31 1.91 10.90 4.85
C SER A 31 0.73 11.37 5.72
N GLY A 32 0.89 12.52 6.38
CA GLY A 32 -0.19 13.18 7.11
C GLY A 32 -1.36 13.62 6.21
N LYS A 33 -1.07 13.91 4.92
CA LYS A 33 -2.07 14.27 3.91
C LYS A 33 -3.15 13.18 3.74
N HIS A 34 -2.79 11.93 4.01
CA HIS A 34 -3.65 10.76 3.88
C HIS A 34 -4.38 10.40 5.19
N GLY A 35 -4.35 11.31 6.18
CA GLY A 35 -4.98 11.14 7.49
C GLY A 35 -4.14 10.39 8.51
N LYS A 36 -2.83 10.22 8.29
CA LYS A 36 -1.93 9.66 9.31
C LYS A 36 -1.74 10.66 10.46
N GLY A 37 -1.74 10.16 11.69
CA GLY A 37 -1.48 10.94 12.90
C GLY A 37 -0.80 10.11 13.99
N LYS A 38 -0.54 10.72 15.15
CA LYS A 38 0.05 10.01 16.30
C LYS A 38 -0.93 8.92 16.79
N GLY A 39 -0.53 7.65 16.65
CA GLY A 39 -1.41 6.51 16.99
C GLY A 39 -2.54 6.26 15.98
N ILE A 40 -2.59 7.00 14.86
CA ILE A 40 -3.65 6.93 13.86
C ILE A 40 -3.04 6.53 12.52
N LYS A 41 -3.50 5.41 11.96
CA LYS A 41 -3.15 4.99 10.60
C LYS A 41 -3.83 5.89 9.57
N ALA A 42 -3.21 6.08 8.40
CA ALA A 42 -3.88 6.71 7.26
C ALA A 42 -5.19 6.01 6.89
N SER A 43 -6.02 6.65 6.04
CA SER A 43 -7.22 6.03 5.46
C SER A 43 -6.87 4.71 4.76
N ASP A 44 -7.78 3.73 4.80
CA ASP A 44 -7.55 2.43 4.16
C ASP A 44 -7.51 2.52 2.62
N GLU A 45 -8.07 3.61 2.04
CA GLU A 45 -7.91 3.93 0.61
C GLU A 45 -6.43 4.15 0.23
N PHE A 46 -5.59 4.63 1.15
CA PHE A 46 -4.16 4.82 0.95
C PHE A 46 -3.39 3.63 1.49
N THR A 47 -3.58 2.47 0.87
CA THR A 47 -2.87 1.23 1.19
C THR A 47 -2.30 0.54 -0.04
N VAL A 48 -1.11 -0.06 0.11
CA VAL A 48 -0.41 -0.80 -0.94
C VAL A 48 0.03 -2.19 -0.44
N PRO A 49 0.17 -3.21 -1.31
CA PRO A 49 0.61 -4.53 -0.90
C PRO A 49 2.14 -4.57 -0.77
N LEU A 50 2.65 -4.85 0.43
CA LEU A 50 4.08 -5.05 0.66
C LEU A 50 4.33 -6.34 1.46
N CYS A 51 5.38 -7.08 1.11
CA CYS A 51 5.86 -8.17 1.96
C CYS A 51 6.44 -7.61 3.27
N TYR A 52 6.52 -8.43 4.32
CA TYR A 52 6.99 -8.02 5.64
C TYR A 52 8.30 -7.21 5.61
N LYS A 53 9.31 -7.67 4.85
CA LYS A 53 10.60 -6.98 4.71
C LYS A 53 10.45 -5.60 4.07
N CYS A 54 9.73 -5.51 2.95
CA CYS A 54 9.58 -4.23 2.24
C CYS A 54 8.71 -3.23 3.03
N HIS A 55 7.69 -3.73 3.72
CA HIS A 55 6.83 -2.93 4.58
C HIS A 55 7.62 -2.31 5.73
N PHE A 56 8.47 -3.10 6.40
CA PHE A 56 9.36 -2.59 7.44
C PHE A 56 10.29 -1.49 6.94
N LEU A 57 10.95 -1.71 5.78
CA LEU A 57 11.85 -0.71 5.19
C LEU A 57 11.12 0.59 4.84
N PHE A 58 9.89 0.48 4.34
CA PHE A 58 9.04 1.63 4.02
C PHE A 58 8.64 2.41 5.27
N ASP A 59 8.14 1.73 6.31
CA ASP A 59 7.68 2.36 7.55
C ASP A 59 8.81 3.02 8.35
N THR A 60 10.03 2.53 8.18
CA THR A 60 11.22 3.07 8.85
C THR A 60 12.01 4.06 7.98
N TYR A 61 11.46 4.45 6.82
CA TYR A 61 12.11 5.36 5.85
C TYR A 61 13.53 4.91 5.46
N GLN A 62 13.77 3.60 5.33
CA GLN A 62 15.04 3.03 4.88
C GLN A 62 15.15 2.92 3.36
N LEU A 63 14.14 3.42 2.62
CA LEU A 63 14.09 3.39 1.16
C LEU A 63 14.43 4.73 0.50
N GLY A 64 14.76 5.75 1.30
CA GLY A 64 15.10 7.10 0.84
C GLY A 64 14.71 8.16 1.86
N THR A 65 14.78 9.42 1.45
CA THR A 65 14.22 10.56 2.18
C THR A 65 12.69 10.44 2.32
N ARG A 66 12.09 11.27 3.17
CA ARG A 66 10.62 11.29 3.31
C ARG A 66 9.93 11.63 2.00
N GLN A 67 10.47 12.58 1.25
CA GLN A 67 9.95 13.02 -0.04
C GLN A 67 10.03 11.90 -1.09
N GLU A 68 11.17 11.19 -1.15
CA GLU A 68 11.30 10.02 -2.03
C GLU A 68 10.37 8.89 -1.61
N SER A 69 10.17 8.68 -0.31
CA SER A 69 9.23 7.70 0.21
C SER A 69 7.76 8.05 -0.12
N GLU A 70 7.37 9.33 -0.10
CA GLU A 70 6.05 9.77 -0.56
C GLU A 70 5.89 9.51 -2.07
N ALA A 71 6.87 9.90 -2.89
CA ALA A 71 6.83 9.68 -4.33
C ALA A 71 6.79 8.19 -4.73
N LEU A 72 7.55 7.34 -4.03
CA LEU A 72 7.48 5.88 -4.20
C LEU A 72 6.10 5.33 -3.85
N PHE A 73 5.51 5.81 -2.75
CA PHE A 73 4.18 5.39 -2.33
C PHE A 73 3.11 5.77 -3.36
N ASP A 74 3.15 6.98 -3.91
CA ASP A 74 2.18 7.44 -4.91
C ASP A 74 2.21 6.55 -6.16
N GLN A 75 3.41 6.18 -6.63
CA GLN A 75 3.57 5.24 -7.75
C GLN A 75 3.04 3.84 -7.43
N TRP A 76 3.25 3.34 -6.20
CA TRP A 76 2.72 2.05 -5.79
C TRP A 76 1.21 2.07 -5.60
N LEU A 77 0.64 3.18 -5.12
CA LEU A 77 -0.79 3.34 -4.95
C LEU A 77 -1.50 3.33 -6.30
N GLU A 78 -1.01 4.10 -7.28
CA GLU A 78 -1.57 4.11 -8.63
C GLU A 78 -1.62 2.69 -9.23
N LYS A 79 -0.52 1.94 -9.11
CA LYS A 79 -0.47 0.55 -9.57
C LYS A 79 -1.43 -0.34 -8.78
N THR A 80 -1.62 -0.09 -7.49
CA THR A 80 -2.50 -0.90 -6.63
C THR A 80 -3.95 -0.70 -7.04
N GLU A 81 -4.39 0.54 -7.28
CA GLU A 81 -5.74 0.82 -7.79
C GLU A 81 -5.98 0.12 -9.13
N ARG A 82 -5.03 0.17 -10.06
CA ARG A 82 -5.15 -0.54 -11.34
C ARG A 82 -5.34 -2.04 -11.15
N MET A 83 -4.57 -2.66 -10.25
CA MET A 83 -4.67 -4.09 -9.97
C MET A 83 -5.99 -4.47 -9.27
N LEU A 84 -6.54 -3.59 -8.44
CA LEU A 84 -7.83 -3.81 -7.79
C LEU A 84 -8.98 -3.67 -8.79
N ASN A 85 -8.96 -2.64 -9.64
CA ASN A 85 -9.99 -2.44 -10.67
C ASN A 85 -10.00 -3.59 -11.68
N LEU A 86 -8.84 -4.10 -12.10
CA LEU A 86 -8.75 -5.26 -12.99
C LEU A 86 -9.24 -6.58 -12.37
N LYS A 87 -9.37 -6.65 -11.04
CA LYS A 87 -9.99 -7.82 -10.37
C LYS A 87 -11.51 -7.71 -10.33
N ASP A 88 -12.05 -6.50 -10.32
CA ASP A 88 -13.48 -6.25 -10.31
C ASP A 88 -14.08 -6.40 -11.71
N ASP A 89 -13.26 -6.17 -12.75
CA ASP A 89 -13.60 -6.51 -14.12
C ASP A 89 -13.23 -7.99 -14.40
N GLU A 90 -14.19 -8.91 -14.19
CA GLU A 90 -14.20 -10.16 -14.96
C GLU A 90 -14.25 -9.76 -16.44
N VAL A 91 -13.08 -9.78 -17.07
CA VAL A 91 -12.89 -9.50 -18.51
C VAL A 91 -13.70 -10.55 -19.29
N PHE A 92 -14.91 -10.17 -19.71
CA PHE A 92 -15.69 -10.83 -20.75
C PHE A 92 -15.41 -10.19 -22.10
#